data_AF-A0A2A5FRA4-F1
#
_entry.id   AF-A0A2A5FRA4-F1
#
_cell.length_a   1.000
_cell.length_b   1.000
_cell.length_c   1.000
_cell.angle_alpha   90.00
_cell.angle_beta   90.00
_cell.angle_gamma   90.00
#
_symmetry.space_group_name_H-M   'P 1'
#
loop_
_entity.id
_entity.type
_entity.pdbx_description
1 polymer ?
#
loop_
_entity_poly.entity_id
_entity_poly.type
_entity_poly.pdbx_seq_one_letter_code
_entity_poly.pdbx_strand_id
1 'polypeptide(L)'
;MILVVDEQLKDFEKVDESSFVGLNIWERQHIQEWIRQAPEILGEELLVVSIEFDRFSNSKDRLDVLAIDRQGNLVVVELKRDPFAGYADLQSIRYAAMVSSMTIEKLLPYYVAYQKNYLGEKNLSKENSMINIQEFVTNDDFDELSNSPRIILCSEDFSQEITTTVLWLNQNGLDISCVKITPHKLGDKIAIVPNKIIPLQEAKQYLIDIQKKEEKEKGAKRNRPRTMRILIENKLLNSGDTIYLKNALPNHLTFEKDNTKFSAIITGKLGQSNSIKWDNDDQEYAISALTWQLFKDTHPDKKDPGGVNGNWHWVNAKGKNLWEIAEDFWTKNEQN
;
A
#
# COMPACT_ATOMS: atom_id res chain seq x y z
N MET A 1 31.99 -6.80 -18.25
CA MET A 1 32.76 -6.20 -19.37
C MET A 1 31.79 -5.58 -20.36
N ILE A 2 32.09 -4.38 -20.86
CA ILE A 2 31.34 -3.74 -21.97
C ILE A 2 32.22 -3.62 -23.22
N LEU A 3 31.56 -3.40 -24.37
CA LEU A 3 32.22 -3.04 -25.62
C LEU A 3 31.92 -1.58 -25.94
N VAL A 4 32.97 -0.81 -26.21
CA VAL A 4 32.84 0.54 -26.76
C VAL A 4 33.20 0.47 -28.23
N VAL A 5 32.23 0.77 -29.09
CA VAL A 5 32.37 0.69 -30.55
C VAL A 5 32.57 2.09 -31.10
N ASP A 6 33.46 2.23 -32.07
CA ASP A 6 33.65 3.50 -32.78
C ASP A 6 32.41 3.88 -33.61
N GLU A 7 32.25 5.17 -33.95
CA GLU A 7 31.09 5.64 -34.70
C GLU A 7 30.97 5.01 -36.10
N GLN A 8 32.09 4.54 -36.68
CA GLN A 8 32.09 3.88 -37.99
C GLN A 8 31.75 2.38 -37.91
N LEU A 9 31.59 1.82 -36.69
CA LEU A 9 31.27 0.41 -36.43
C LEU A 9 32.32 -0.57 -37.00
N LYS A 10 33.57 -0.15 -37.07
CA LYS A 10 34.68 -0.95 -37.62
C LYS A 10 35.58 -1.52 -36.55
N ASP A 11 35.74 -0.78 -35.45
CA ASP A 11 36.63 -1.14 -34.36
C ASP A 11 35.88 -1.09 -33.02
N PHE A 12 36.36 -1.86 -32.05
CA PHE A 12 35.81 -1.85 -30.71
C PHE A 12 36.92 -2.03 -29.67
N GLU A 13 36.68 -1.46 -28.49
CA GLU A 13 37.48 -1.66 -27.29
C GLU A 13 36.70 -2.48 -26.27
N LYS A 14 37.39 -3.44 -25.64
CA LYS A 14 36.87 -4.17 -24.48
C LYS A 14 37.23 -3.39 -23.22
N VAL A 15 36.22 -3.06 -22.42
CA VAL A 15 36.41 -2.34 -21.16
C VAL A 15 35.91 -3.20 -20.02
N ASP A 16 36.84 -3.56 -19.14
CA ASP A 16 36.56 -4.34 -17.95
C ASP A 16 35.81 -3.52 -16.90
N GLU A 17 35.19 -4.25 -15.98
CA GLU A 17 34.50 -3.66 -14.83
C GLU A 17 35.53 -3.06 -13.88
N SER A 18 35.19 -1.91 -13.32
CA SER A 18 35.91 -1.29 -12.22
C SER A 18 35.07 -1.36 -10.95
N SER A 19 35.61 -0.89 -9.84
CA SER A 19 34.86 -0.68 -8.60
C SER A 19 34.71 0.81 -8.28
N PHE A 20 33.68 1.15 -7.51
CA PHE A 20 33.50 2.48 -6.95
C PHE A 20 34.69 2.88 -6.07
N VAL A 21 35.17 1.95 -5.24
CA VAL A 21 36.37 2.17 -4.41
C VAL A 21 37.59 2.47 -5.28
N GLY A 22 37.82 1.70 -6.35
CA GLY A 22 38.96 1.89 -7.26
C GLY A 22 38.92 3.21 -8.02
N LEU A 23 37.73 3.78 -8.23
CA LEU A 23 37.53 5.06 -8.90
C LEU A 23 37.31 6.24 -7.95
N ASN A 24 37.46 6.04 -6.63
CA ASN A 24 37.18 7.05 -5.60
C ASN A 24 35.75 7.62 -5.66
N ILE A 25 34.79 6.79 -6.07
CA ILE A 25 33.36 7.10 -6.05
C ILE A 25 32.84 6.84 -4.63
N TRP A 26 32.02 7.76 -4.13
CA TRP A 26 31.51 7.78 -2.76
C TRP A 26 29.99 7.85 -2.80
N GLU A 27 29.30 7.14 -1.89
CA GLU A 27 27.84 7.01 -1.91
C GLU A 27 27.16 8.37 -1.92
N ARG A 28 27.43 9.20 -0.90
CA ARG A 28 26.76 10.49 -0.70
C ARG A 28 27.18 11.57 -1.69
N GLN A 29 28.46 11.59 -2.07
CA GLN A 29 28.98 12.65 -2.93
C GLN A 29 28.66 12.43 -4.41
N HIS A 30 28.59 11.17 -4.83
CA HIS A 30 28.54 10.82 -6.25
C HIS A 30 27.30 10.00 -6.59
N ILE A 31 27.11 8.83 -5.97
CA ILE A 31 26.03 7.90 -6.35
C ILE A 31 24.66 8.50 -6.07
N GLN A 32 24.48 9.08 -4.88
CA GLN A 32 23.25 9.78 -4.49
C GLN A 32 22.94 10.92 -5.45
N GLU A 33 23.95 11.67 -5.87
CA GLU A 33 23.77 12.80 -6.79
C GLU A 33 23.36 12.34 -8.19
N TRP A 34 23.91 11.23 -8.68
CA TRP A 34 23.48 10.63 -9.95
C TRP A 34 22.02 10.17 -9.88
N ILE A 35 21.63 9.47 -8.81
CA ILE A 35 20.25 9.02 -8.61
C ILE A 35 19.31 10.21 -8.44
N ARG A 36 19.74 11.28 -7.77
CA ARG A 36 18.95 12.50 -7.59
C ARG A 36 18.65 13.17 -8.93
N GLN A 37 19.65 13.25 -9.82
CA GLN A 37 19.52 13.90 -11.13
C GLN A 37 18.86 13.01 -12.19
N ALA A 38 19.08 11.70 -12.12
CA ALA A 38 18.63 10.70 -13.09
C ALA A 38 18.14 9.42 -12.36
N PRO A 39 17.01 9.48 -11.64
CA PRO A 39 16.51 8.36 -10.85
C PRO A 39 16.17 7.11 -11.68
N GLU A 40 15.96 7.25 -12.99
CA GLU A 40 15.74 6.17 -13.94
C GLU A 40 16.88 5.13 -13.95
N ILE A 41 18.07 5.48 -13.45
CA ILE A 41 19.17 4.54 -13.22
C ILE A 41 18.76 3.38 -12.29
N LEU A 42 17.72 3.55 -11.47
CA LEU A 42 17.16 2.50 -10.61
C LEU A 42 16.21 1.54 -11.35
N GLY A 43 16.02 1.73 -12.66
CA GLY A 43 15.21 0.86 -13.51
C GLY A 43 13.71 1.15 -13.46
N GLU A 44 13.30 2.29 -12.91
CA GLU A 44 11.93 2.79 -12.88
C GLU A 44 11.89 4.31 -12.73
N GLU A 45 10.77 4.93 -13.10
CA GLU A 45 10.56 6.37 -12.91
C GLU A 45 10.20 6.66 -11.45
N LEU A 46 10.93 7.59 -10.84
CA LEU A 46 10.74 7.99 -9.45
C LEU A 46 10.79 9.51 -9.33
N LEU A 47 9.93 10.05 -8.47
CA LEU A 47 9.98 11.45 -8.06
C LEU A 47 10.78 11.53 -6.76
N VAL A 48 12.02 12.01 -6.82
CA VAL A 48 12.83 12.24 -5.61
C VAL A 48 12.25 13.42 -4.84
N VAL A 49 11.88 13.16 -3.58
CA VAL A 49 11.26 14.17 -2.70
C VAL A 49 12.17 14.59 -1.56
N SER A 50 13.20 13.79 -1.22
CA SER A 50 14.20 14.15 -0.23
C SER A 50 15.47 13.31 -0.39
N ILE A 51 16.60 13.85 0.07
CA ILE A 51 17.86 13.12 0.23
C ILE A 51 18.38 13.34 1.66
N GLU A 52 19.13 12.36 2.18
CA GLU A 52 19.61 12.34 3.57
C GLU A 52 18.49 12.61 4.61
N PHE A 53 17.32 12.01 4.43
CA PHE A 53 16.15 12.25 5.27
C PHE A 53 16.43 11.79 6.71
N ASP A 54 16.46 12.75 7.65
CA ASP A 54 16.95 12.59 9.02
C ASP A 54 15.89 12.90 10.09
N ARG A 55 14.62 13.09 9.70
CA ARG A 55 13.54 13.58 10.59
C ARG A 55 12.82 12.49 11.34
N PHE A 56 13.56 11.45 11.64
CA PHE A 56 13.15 10.35 12.46
C PHE A 56 13.21 10.74 13.94
N SER A 57 12.07 10.64 14.63
CA SER A 57 12.02 10.94 16.07
C SER A 57 13.00 10.04 16.82
N ASN A 58 13.89 10.66 17.61
CA ASN A 58 14.90 9.98 18.43
C ASN A 58 15.90 9.10 17.65
N SER A 59 16.11 9.33 16.35
CA SER A 59 17.17 8.67 15.59
C SER A 59 18.16 9.68 14.99
N LYS A 60 19.42 9.26 14.87
CA LYS A 60 20.47 10.00 14.13
C LYS A 60 20.69 9.45 12.72
N ASP A 61 19.97 8.38 12.39
CA ASP A 61 20.09 7.73 11.10
C ASP A 61 19.52 8.61 10.00
N ARG A 62 20.02 8.41 8.78
CA ARG A 62 19.61 9.17 7.60
C ARG A 62 19.32 8.21 6.48
N LEU A 63 18.13 8.32 5.91
CA LEU A 63 17.79 7.62 4.69
C LEU A 63 18.45 8.34 3.51
N ASP A 64 19.21 7.62 2.68
CA ASP A 64 19.95 8.21 1.56
C ASP A 64 19.03 8.93 0.56
N VAL A 65 18.00 8.26 0.02
CA VAL A 65 17.02 8.91 -0.87
C VAL A 65 15.61 8.45 -0.51
N LEU A 66 14.69 9.42 -0.45
CA LEU A 66 13.25 9.19 -0.36
C LEU A 66 12.59 9.67 -1.65
N ALA A 67 11.79 8.82 -2.26
CA ALA A 67 11.10 9.10 -3.51
C ALA A 67 9.61 8.66 -3.46
N ILE A 68 8.87 8.99 -4.52
CA ILE A 68 7.52 8.51 -4.79
C ILE A 68 7.55 7.78 -6.14
N ASP A 69 6.85 6.66 -6.27
CA ASP A 69 6.65 5.96 -7.55
C ASP A 69 5.37 6.40 -8.28
N ARG A 70 5.18 5.92 -9.51
CA ARG A 70 4.01 6.25 -10.34
C ARG A 70 2.68 5.79 -9.74
N GLN A 71 2.67 4.96 -8.70
CA GLN A 71 1.47 4.49 -8.01
C GLN A 71 1.18 5.27 -6.71
N GLY A 72 2.06 6.20 -6.33
CA GLY A 72 1.91 6.98 -5.09
C GLY A 72 2.47 6.28 -3.85
N ASN A 73 3.29 5.23 -4.02
CA ASN A 73 3.99 4.62 -2.89
C ASN A 73 5.26 5.42 -2.58
N LEU A 74 5.57 5.55 -1.29
CA LEU A 74 6.90 5.97 -0.87
C LEU A 74 7.93 4.90 -1.25
N VAL A 75 9.08 5.35 -1.73
CA VAL A 75 10.21 4.50 -2.11
C VAL A 75 11.43 4.92 -1.30
N VAL A 76 11.93 4.00 -0.49
CA VAL A 76 13.15 4.12 0.31
C VAL A 76 14.30 3.56 -0.49
N VAL A 77 15.30 4.38 -0.81
CA VAL A 77 16.50 3.93 -1.52
C VAL A 77 17.71 3.98 -0.59
N GLU A 78 18.37 2.84 -0.42
CA GLU A 78 19.60 2.68 0.38
C GLU A 78 20.78 2.43 -0.56
N LEU A 79 21.87 3.17 -0.37
CA LEU A 79 23.05 3.12 -1.24
C LEU A 79 24.23 2.45 -0.54
N LYS A 80 24.96 1.63 -1.30
CA LYS A 80 26.23 1.05 -0.87
C LYS A 80 27.25 1.14 -2.00
N ARG A 81 28.51 1.46 -1.68
CA ARG A 81 29.59 1.42 -2.67
C ARG A 81 30.35 0.09 -2.69
N ASP A 82 30.14 -0.77 -1.70
CA ASP A 82 30.82 -2.05 -1.57
C ASP A 82 30.06 -3.17 -2.32
N PRO A 83 30.73 -4.27 -2.72
CA PRO A 83 30.09 -5.34 -3.48
C PRO A 83 29.27 -6.31 -2.61
N PHE A 84 29.15 -6.10 -1.30
CA PHE A 84 28.43 -7.02 -0.41
C PHE A 84 27.07 -6.48 0.02
N ALA A 85 26.90 -5.15 -0.01
CA ALA A 85 25.74 -4.42 0.48
C ALA A 85 25.41 -4.72 1.96
N GLY A 86 26.44 -4.85 2.79
CA GLY A 86 26.29 -5.28 4.18
C GLY A 86 25.28 -4.41 4.97
N TYR A 87 24.33 -5.07 5.63
CA TYR A 87 23.25 -4.47 6.45
C TYR A 87 22.25 -3.58 5.70
N ALA A 88 22.34 -3.47 4.37
CA ALA A 88 21.45 -2.60 3.59
C ALA A 88 19.98 -3.01 3.73
N ASP A 89 19.70 -4.31 3.79
CA ASP A 89 18.39 -4.88 4.06
C ASP A 89 17.82 -4.42 5.42
N LEU A 90 18.57 -4.57 6.52
CA LEU A 90 18.10 -4.19 7.84
C LEU A 90 17.95 -2.66 8.00
N GLN A 91 18.83 -1.87 7.39
CA GLN A 91 18.73 -0.41 7.40
C GLN A 91 17.49 0.05 6.64
N SER A 92 17.31 -0.41 5.41
CA SER A 92 16.18 -0.04 4.56
C SER A 92 14.83 -0.45 5.13
N ILE A 93 14.71 -1.65 5.74
CA ILE A 93 13.49 -2.08 6.44
C ILE A 93 13.14 -1.14 7.60
N ARG A 94 14.15 -0.71 8.38
CA ARG A 94 13.92 0.27 9.45
C ARG A 94 13.39 1.58 8.87
N TYR A 95 14.00 2.10 7.81
CA TYR A 95 13.54 3.33 7.18
C TYR A 95 12.13 3.21 6.59
N ALA A 96 11.83 2.12 5.89
CA ALA A 96 10.49 1.83 5.40
C ALA A 96 9.46 1.79 6.53
N ALA A 97 9.76 1.11 7.63
CA ALA A 97 8.89 1.08 8.81
C ALA A 97 8.68 2.49 9.40
N MET A 98 9.72 3.32 9.42
CA MET A 98 9.64 4.68 9.98
C MET A 98 8.84 5.65 9.10
N VAL A 99 8.87 5.47 7.77
CA VAL A 99 8.09 6.30 6.83
C VAL A 99 6.71 5.72 6.50
N SER A 100 6.36 4.52 6.99
CA SER A 100 5.07 3.86 6.73
C SER A 100 3.84 4.63 7.23
N SER A 101 4.03 5.53 8.20
CA SER A 101 2.99 6.42 8.75
C SER A 101 3.05 7.86 8.21
N MET A 102 3.89 8.09 7.20
CA MET A 102 4.02 9.39 6.55
C MET A 102 2.74 9.68 5.76
N THR A 103 2.16 10.85 6.01
CA THR A 103 1.06 11.40 5.20
C THR A 103 1.62 12.42 4.23
N ILE A 104 0.88 12.71 3.17
CA ILE A 104 1.30 13.68 2.16
C ILE A 104 1.49 15.07 2.79
N GLU A 105 0.61 15.47 3.71
CA GLU A 105 0.73 16.74 4.44
C GLU A 105 2.07 16.86 5.20
N LYS A 106 2.54 15.75 5.80
CA LYS A 106 3.83 15.70 6.50
C LYS A 106 5.01 15.64 5.54
N LEU A 107 4.85 15.07 4.35
CA LEU A 107 5.89 14.97 3.34
C LEU A 107 6.16 16.32 2.65
N LEU A 108 5.11 17.10 2.37
CA LEU A 108 5.19 18.34 1.58
C LEU A 108 6.26 19.34 2.04
N PRO A 109 6.43 19.64 3.35
CA PRO A 109 7.50 20.53 3.80
C PRO A 109 8.91 20.08 3.37
N TYR A 110 9.15 18.76 3.33
CA TYR A 110 10.44 18.20 2.93
C TYR A 110 10.64 18.28 1.43
N TYR A 111 9.58 18.02 0.66
CA TYR A 111 9.64 18.15 -0.79
C TYR A 111 9.86 19.61 -1.23
N VAL A 112 9.17 20.58 -0.61
CA VAL A 112 9.43 22.01 -0.83
C VAL A 112 10.89 22.38 -0.54
N ALA A 113 11.44 21.89 0.56
CA ALA A 113 12.84 22.13 0.91
C ALA A 113 13.80 21.50 -0.12
N TYR A 114 13.49 20.30 -0.61
CA TYR A 114 14.24 19.64 -1.66
C TYR A 114 14.20 20.43 -2.97
N GLN A 115 13.02 20.84 -3.44
CA GLN A 115 12.86 21.65 -4.66
C GLN A 115 13.65 22.96 -4.58
N LYS A 116 13.62 23.61 -3.40
CA LYS A 116 14.39 24.84 -3.15
C LYS A 116 15.90 24.61 -3.25
N ASN A 117 16.41 23.57 -2.61
CA ASN A 117 17.84 23.36 -2.45
C ASN A 117 18.49 22.71 -3.68
N TYR A 118 17.74 21.93 -4.45
CA TYR A 118 18.30 21.04 -5.48
C TYR A 118 17.71 21.23 -6.89
N LEU A 119 16.50 21.78 -7.02
CA LEU A 119 15.85 21.98 -8.33
C LEU A 119 15.82 23.44 -8.78
N GLY A 120 16.07 24.40 -7.87
CA GLY A 120 16.06 25.83 -8.20
C GLY A 120 14.69 26.36 -8.60
N GLU A 121 13.61 25.70 -8.16
CA GLU A 121 12.25 26.10 -8.48
C GLU A 121 11.88 27.47 -7.88
N LYS A 122 11.14 28.27 -8.65
CA LYS A 122 10.79 29.66 -8.29
C LYS A 122 9.44 29.77 -7.55
N ASN A 123 8.51 28.86 -7.82
CA ASN A 123 7.14 28.90 -7.29
C ASN A 123 6.94 27.83 -6.20
N LEU A 124 7.73 27.95 -5.12
CA LEU A 124 7.73 26.98 -4.03
C LEU A 124 6.53 27.21 -3.10
N SER A 125 5.55 26.32 -3.16
CA SER A 125 4.44 26.25 -2.18
C SER A 125 4.02 24.81 -1.98
N LYS A 126 3.36 24.52 -0.85
CA LYS A 126 2.86 23.17 -0.57
C LYS A 126 1.82 22.74 -1.63
N GLU A 127 1.02 23.68 -2.11
CA GLU A 127 0.00 23.44 -3.14
C GLU A 127 0.65 23.06 -4.48
N ASN A 128 1.68 23.77 -4.92
CA ASN A 128 2.40 23.43 -6.15
C ASN A 128 3.15 22.10 -6.03
N SER A 129 3.77 21.83 -4.87
CA SER A 129 4.41 20.55 -4.60
C SER A 129 3.39 19.40 -4.62
N MET A 130 2.18 19.61 -4.11
CA MET A 130 1.09 18.64 -4.16
C MET A 130 0.68 18.37 -5.62
N ILE A 131 0.49 19.42 -6.42
CA ILE A 131 0.17 19.29 -7.85
C ILE A 131 1.26 18.51 -8.58
N ASN A 132 2.54 18.81 -8.34
CA ASN A 132 3.65 18.07 -8.95
C ASN A 132 3.63 16.57 -8.59
N ILE A 133 3.29 16.22 -7.34
CA ILE A 133 3.13 14.81 -6.94
C ILE A 133 1.93 14.19 -7.66
N GLN A 134 0.80 14.87 -7.71
CA GLN A 134 -0.41 14.38 -8.38
C GLN A 134 -0.22 14.20 -9.89
N GLU A 135 0.49 15.11 -10.56
CA GLU A 135 0.83 14.98 -11.98
C GLU A 135 1.82 13.83 -12.24
N PHE A 136 2.69 13.55 -11.28
CA PHE A 136 3.63 12.44 -11.38
C PHE A 136 2.93 11.08 -11.16
N VAL A 137 1.99 11.00 -10.22
CA VAL A 137 1.27 9.76 -9.90
C VAL A 137 0.22 9.49 -10.99
N THR A 138 0.18 8.25 -11.49
CA THR A 138 -0.72 7.82 -12.58
C THR A 138 -2.10 7.40 -12.11
N ASN A 139 -2.35 7.43 -10.79
CA ASN A 139 -3.64 7.12 -10.20
C ASN A 139 -4.46 8.40 -10.08
N ASP A 140 -5.53 8.50 -10.89
CA ASP A 140 -6.40 9.69 -10.95
C ASP A 140 -7.11 10.00 -9.61
N ASP A 141 -7.27 9.01 -8.73
CA ASP A 141 -7.86 9.14 -7.39
C ASP A 141 -6.80 9.23 -6.27
N PHE A 142 -5.58 9.66 -6.59
CA PHE A 142 -4.51 9.80 -5.60
C PHE A 142 -4.73 11.01 -4.69
N ASP A 143 -5.16 10.73 -3.46
CA ASP A 143 -5.31 11.74 -2.40
C ASP A 143 -4.27 11.59 -1.27
N GLU A 144 -3.74 10.38 -1.06
CA GLU A 144 -2.87 10.07 0.09
C GLU A 144 -1.83 8.98 -0.26
N LEU A 145 -0.69 9.01 0.43
CA LEU A 145 0.39 8.05 0.30
C LEU A 145 -0.02 6.65 0.77
N SER A 146 0.51 5.62 0.10
CA SER A 146 0.39 4.24 0.57
C SER A 146 1.13 4.04 1.90
N ASN A 147 0.53 3.25 2.81
CA ASN A 147 1.15 2.84 4.07
C ASN A 147 2.14 1.67 3.93
N SER A 148 2.42 1.25 2.70
CA SER A 148 3.31 0.13 2.37
C SER A 148 4.47 0.64 1.51
N PRO A 149 5.50 1.28 2.10
CA PRO A 149 6.64 1.78 1.34
C PRO A 149 7.40 0.66 0.65
N ARG A 150 7.88 0.95 -0.56
CA ARG A 150 8.78 0.09 -1.34
C ARG A 150 10.22 0.39 -0.97
N ILE A 151 11.11 -0.57 -1.20
CA ILE A 151 12.54 -0.45 -0.94
C ILE A 151 13.32 -0.71 -2.23
N ILE A 152 14.33 0.11 -2.50
CA ILE A 152 15.34 -0.16 -3.52
C ILE A 152 16.72 -0.17 -2.85
N LEU A 153 17.38 -1.31 -2.91
CA LEU A 153 18.80 -1.40 -2.56
C LEU A 153 19.63 -1.15 -3.82
N CYS A 154 20.58 -0.23 -3.75
CA CYS A 154 21.46 0.11 -4.87
C CYS A 154 22.92 -0.06 -4.47
N SER A 155 23.65 -0.94 -5.14
CA SER A 155 25.00 -1.36 -4.74
C SER A 155 25.90 -1.70 -5.92
N GLU A 156 27.22 -1.78 -5.69
CA GLU A 156 28.18 -2.29 -6.70
C GLU A 156 27.91 -3.76 -7.04
N ASP A 157 27.56 -4.54 -6.02
CA ASP A 157 27.07 -5.91 -6.11
C ASP A 157 26.36 -6.29 -4.80
N PHE A 158 25.84 -7.51 -4.73
CA PHE A 158 25.15 -8.03 -3.56
C PHE A 158 25.68 -9.41 -3.16
N SER A 159 25.85 -9.62 -1.86
CA SER A 159 26.11 -10.96 -1.35
C SER A 159 24.90 -11.90 -1.54
N GLN A 160 25.18 -13.20 -1.56
CA GLN A 160 24.13 -14.22 -1.58
C GLN A 160 23.21 -14.13 -0.37
N GLU A 161 23.75 -13.74 0.80
CA GLU A 161 22.98 -13.54 2.03
C GLU A 161 21.93 -12.44 1.85
N ILE A 162 22.34 -11.25 1.37
CA ILE A 162 21.42 -10.13 1.14
C ILE A 162 20.34 -10.50 0.12
N THR A 163 20.74 -11.07 -1.03
CA THR A 163 19.77 -11.44 -2.08
C THR A 163 18.79 -12.52 -1.61
N THR A 164 19.24 -13.49 -0.81
CA THR A 164 18.36 -14.51 -0.21
C THR A 164 17.36 -13.89 0.77
N THR A 165 17.81 -12.98 1.63
CA THR A 165 16.94 -12.26 2.57
C THR A 165 15.90 -11.43 1.83
N VAL A 166 16.31 -10.67 0.81
CA VAL A 166 15.41 -9.86 -0.02
C VAL A 166 14.35 -10.72 -0.69
N LEU A 167 14.73 -11.84 -1.30
CA LEU A 167 13.78 -12.75 -1.95
C LEU A 167 12.77 -13.33 -0.94
N TRP A 168 13.22 -13.72 0.25
CA TRP A 168 12.33 -14.23 1.29
C TRP A 168 11.37 -13.15 1.81
N LEU A 169 11.85 -11.92 2.02
CA LEU A 169 11.01 -10.79 2.44
C LEU A 169 9.94 -10.47 1.39
N ASN A 170 10.30 -10.50 0.10
CA ASN A 170 9.36 -10.30 -0.99
C ASN A 170 8.25 -11.38 -1.01
N GLN A 171 8.60 -12.65 -0.79
CA GLN A 171 7.61 -13.73 -0.65
C GLN A 171 6.62 -13.47 0.51
N ASN A 172 7.08 -12.76 1.54
CA ASN A 172 6.30 -12.37 2.70
C ASN A 172 5.58 -11.01 2.55
N GLY A 173 5.53 -10.46 1.33
CA GLY A 173 4.69 -9.30 0.99
C GLY A 173 5.38 -7.95 1.10
N LEU A 174 6.70 -7.90 1.29
CA LEU A 174 7.45 -6.67 1.06
C LEU A 174 7.71 -6.47 -0.44
N ASP A 175 7.97 -5.24 -0.83
CA ASP A 175 8.43 -4.90 -2.18
C ASP A 175 9.84 -4.31 -2.09
N ILE A 176 10.83 -5.17 -2.31
CA ILE A 176 12.24 -4.83 -2.28
C ILE A 176 12.87 -5.17 -3.63
N SER A 177 13.48 -4.17 -4.25
CA SER A 177 14.28 -4.33 -5.47
C SER A 177 15.77 -4.20 -5.19
N CYS A 178 16.59 -4.90 -5.97
CA CYS A 178 18.05 -4.77 -5.94
C CYS A 178 18.55 -4.30 -7.31
N VAL A 179 19.24 -3.16 -7.32
CA VAL A 179 19.86 -2.58 -8.50
C VAL A 179 21.38 -2.63 -8.32
N LYS A 180 22.04 -3.41 -9.17
CA LYS A 180 23.49 -3.46 -9.29
C LYS A 180 23.94 -2.31 -10.19
N ILE A 181 24.93 -1.54 -9.77
CA ILE A 181 25.54 -0.49 -10.59
C ILE A 181 27.01 -0.82 -10.81
N THR A 182 27.40 -1.02 -12.06
CA THR A 182 28.77 -1.40 -12.43
C THR A 182 29.48 -0.25 -13.16
N PRO A 183 30.57 0.31 -12.60
CA PRO A 183 31.31 1.38 -13.25
C PRO A 183 32.37 0.85 -14.22
N HIS A 184 32.56 1.56 -15.33
CA HIS A 184 33.56 1.30 -16.35
C HIS A 184 34.33 2.59 -16.66
N LYS A 185 35.66 2.54 -16.64
CA LYS A 185 36.49 3.70 -16.99
C LYS A 185 36.72 3.76 -18.49
N LEU A 186 36.29 4.86 -19.12
CA LEU A 186 36.38 5.14 -20.55
C LEU A 186 37.23 6.39 -20.79
N GLY A 187 38.55 6.22 -20.83
CA GLY A 187 39.49 7.35 -20.86
C GLY A 187 39.25 8.28 -19.66
N ASP A 188 38.78 9.49 -19.94
CA ASP A 188 38.47 10.54 -18.94
C ASP A 188 37.02 10.50 -18.43
N LYS A 189 36.19 9.59 -18.96
CA LYS A 189 34.78 9.43 -18.54
C LYS A 189 34.60 8.12 -17.76
N ILE A 190 33.52 8.06 -17.00
CA ILE A 190 33.08 6.84 -16.33
C ILE A 190 31.69 6.51 -16.87
N ALA A 191 31.55 5.34 -17.49
CA ALA A 191 30.25 4.79 -17.84
C ALA A 191 29.71 4.00 -16.64
N ILE A 192 28.43 4.18 -16.36
CA ILE A 192 27.73 3.50 -15.28
C ILE A 192 26.67 2.60 -15.89
N VAL A 193 26.73 1.30 -15.59
CA VAL A 193 25.82 0.30 -16.13
C VAL A 193 24.90 -0.19 -15.00
N PRO A 194 23.64 0.28 -14.94
CA PRO A 194 22.67 -0.25 -13.99
C PRO A 194 22.08 -1.58 -14.47
N ASN A 195 21.83 -2.48 -13.52
CA ASN A 195 21.18 -3.76 -13.75
C ASN A 195 20.25 -4.10 -12.57
N LYS A 196 18.94 -4.24 -12.83
CA LYS A 196 17.97 -4.66 -11.81
C LYS A 196 18.02 -6.18 -11.67
N ILE A 197 18.64 -6.67 -10.61
CA ILE A 197 18.83 -8.11 -10.37
C ILE A 197 17.68 -8.74 -9.57
N ILE A 198 16.95 -7.93 -8.79
CA ILE A 198 15.71 -8.34 -8.11
C ILE A 198 14.63 -7.27 -8.35
N PRO A 199 13.44 -7.66 -8.83
CA PRO A 199 13.21 -8.89 -9.59
C PRO A 199 14.10 -8.94 -10.85
N LEU A 200 14.47 -10.14 -11.32
CA LEU A 200 15.15 -10.30 -12.61
C LEU A 200 14.28 -9.66 -13.71
N GLN A 201 14.87 -8.87 -14.60
CA GLN A 201 14.12 -8.11 -15.61
C GLN A 201 13.27 -9.03 -16.52
N GLU A 202 13.81 -10.19 -16.89
CA GLU A 202 13.10 -11.22 -17.67
C GLU A 202 12.01 -11.91 -16.85
N ALA A 203 12.19 -11.99 -15.52
CA ALA A 203 11.22 -12.56 -14.60
C ALA A 203 10.14 -11.55 -14.19
N LYS A 204 10.20 -10.27 -14.58
CA LYS A 204 9.19 -9.27 -14.19
C LYS A 204 7.78 -9.72 -14.61
N GLN A 205 7.61 -10.24 -15.82
CA GLN A 205 6.31 -10.74 -16.28
C GLN A 205 5.88 -11.99 -15.50
N TYR A 206 6.80 -12.93 -15.26
CA TYR A 206 6.54 -14.14 -14.48
C TYR A 206 6.22 -13.86 -13.01
N LEU A 207 6.91 -12.90 -12.39
CA LEU A 207 6.70 -12.45 -11.02
C LEU A 207 5.44 -11.61 -10.90
N ILE A 208 5.04 -10.84 -11.92
CA ILE A 208 3.71 -10.21 -11.99
C ILE A 208 2.64 -11.30 -12.08
N ASP A 209 2.85 -12.37 -12.85
CA ASP A 209 1.89 -13.46 -12.96
C ASP A 209 1.83 -14.30 -11.68
N ILE A 210 2.97 -14.52 -11.00
CA ILE A 210 3.03 -15.10 -9.66
C ILE A 210 2.40 -14.16 -8.65
N GLN A 211 2.68 -12.85 -8.62
CA GLN A 211 2.05 -11.90 -7.70
C GLN A 211 0.56 -11.83 -7.96
N LYS A 212 0.08 -11.79 -9.21
CA LYS A 212 -1.36 -11.86 -9.51
C LYS A 212 -1.97 -13.18 -9.08
N LYS A 213 -1.23 -14.28 -9.19
CA LYS A 213 -1.67 -15.61 -8.74
C LYS A 213 -1.65 -15.72 -7.21
N GLU A 214 -0.63 -15.18 -6.57
CA GLU A 214 -0.45 -15.05 -5.13
C GLU A 214 -1.36 -13.99 -4.53
N GLU A 215 -1.81 -12.96 -5.24
CA GLU A 215 -2.82 -12.00 -4.80
C GLU A 215 -4.21 -12.62 -4.97
N LYS A 216 -4.41 -13.44 -6.01
CA LYS A 216 -5.58 -14.32 -6.12
C LYS A 216 -5.60 -15.39 -5.01
N GLU A 217 -4.44 -15.92 -4.61
CA GLU A 217 -4.29 -16.97 -3.58
C GLU A 217 -4.17 -16.41 -2.14
N LYS A 218 -3.56 -15.25 -1.93
CA LYS A 218 -3.49 -14.49 -0.66
C LYS A 218 -4.75 -13.67 -0.45
N GLY A 219 -5.40 -13.19 -1.51
CA GLY A 219 -6.82 -12.78 -1.50
C GLY A 219 -7.78 -13.95 -1.23
N ALA A 220 -7.27 -15.19 -1.36
CA ALA A 220 -7.92 -16.40 -0.85
C ALA A 220 -7.53 -16.75 0.61
N LYS A 221 -6.90 -15.84 1.38
CA LYS A 221 -7.37 -15.64 2.76
C LYS A 221 -8.75 -15.01 2.68
N ARG A 222 -9.70 -15.89 2.38
CA ARG A 222 -11.15 -15.78 2.44
C ARG A 222 -11.60 -14.45 3.08
N ASN A 223 -11.72 -13.40 2.27
CA ASN A 223 -12.42 -12.18 2.68
C ASN A 223 -13.81 -12.64 3.10
N ARG A 224 -14.08 -12.71 4.40
CA ARG A 224 -15.36 -13.16 4.95
C ARG A 224 -16.44 -12.35 4.23
N PRO A 225 -17.33 -12.98 3.44
CA PRO A 225 -18.39 -12.26 2.76
C PRO A 225 -19.21 -11.47 3.78
N ARG A 226 -19.75 -10.32 3.38
CA ARG A 226 -20.61 -9.52 4.28
C ARG A 226 -21.72 -10.40 4.86
N THR A 227 -22.07 -10.20 6.13
CA THR A 227 -23.04 -11.04 6.86
C THR A 227 -24.33 -11.30 6.07
N MET A 228 -24.96 -10.27 5.49
CA MET A 228 -26.18 -10.43 4.69
C MET A 228 -25.99 -11.34 3.47
N ARG A 229 -24.81 -11.32 2.85
CA ARG A 229 -24.48 -12.19 1.72
C ARG A 229 -24.35 -13.64 2.16
N ILE A 230 -23.67 -13.90 3.28
CA ILE A 230 -23.58 -15.24 3.88
C ILE A 230 -25.00 -15.76 4.17
N LEU A 231 -25.86 -14.94 4.76
CA LEU A 231 -27.20 -15.36 5.17
C LEU A 231 -28.10 -15.70 3.97
N ILE A 232 -28.11 -14.85 2.94
CA ILE A 232 -28.99 -15.01 1.77
C ILE A 232 -28.47 -16.12 0.84
N GLU A 233 -27.19 -16.10 0.46
CA GLU A 233 -26.65 -17.08 -0.50
C GLU A 233 -26.68 -18.51 0.04
N ASN A 234 -26.58 -18.68 1.37
CA ASN A 234 -26.61 -19.99 2.03
C ASN A 234 -27.99 -20.36 2.58
N LYS A 235 -29.05 -19.62 2.23
CA LYS A 235 -30.45 -19.87 2.65
C LYS A 235 -30.64 -19.94 4.16
N LEU A 236 -29.80 -19.24 4.92
CA LEU A 236 -29.94 -19.07 6.38
C LEU A 236 -31.02 -18.02 6.69
N LEU A 237 -31.27 -17.11 5.75
CA LEU A 237 -32.45 -16.27 5.65
C LEU A 237 -32.96 -16.30 4.21
N ASN A 238 -34.27 -16.29 4.05
CA ASN A 238 -34.95 -16.26 2.77
C ASN A 238 -35.64 -14.90 2.55
N SER A 239 -35.86 -14.54 1.29
CA SER A 239 -36.71 -13.40 0.96
C SER A 239 -38.10 -13.60 1.55
N GLY A 240 -38.63 -12.58 2.22
CA GLY A 240 -39.90 -12.65 2.96
C GLY A 240 -39.76 -12.98 4.45
N ASP A 241 -38.59 -13.40 4.93
CA ASP A 241 -38.38 -13.65 6.36
C ASP A 241 -38.48 -12.36 7.17
N THR A 242 -39.19 -12.41 8.30
CA THR A 242 -39.26 -11.29 9.25
C THR A 242 -38.10 -11.32 10.24
N ILE A 243 -37.50 -10.15 10.44
CA ILE A 243 -36.46 -9.91 11.45
C ILE A 243 -36.91 -8.81 12.43
N TYR A 244 -36.32 -8.82 13.62
CA TYR A 244 -36.68 -7.90 14.70
C TYR A 244 -35.47 -7.18 15.29
N LEU A 245 -35.56 -5.86 15.50
CA LEU A 245 -34.55 -5.06 16.18
C LEU A 245 -34.70 -5.26 17.69
N LYS A 246 -33.93 -6.18 18.27
CA LYS A 246 -34.15 -6.62 19.66
C LYS A 246 -32.87 -6.84 20.46
N ASN A 247 -31.76 -7.13 19.80
CA ASN A 247 -30.51 -7.46 20.49
C ASN A 247 -29.70 -6.20 20.82
N ALA A 248 -29.12 -6.16 22.03
CA ALA A 248 -28.23 -5.09 22.49
C ALA A 248 -28.76 -3.66 22.19
N LEU A 249 -30.03 -3.40 22.50
CA LEU A 249 -30.62 -2.08 22.28
C LEU A 249 -30.02 -1.03 23.25
N PRO A 250 -29.89 0.23 22.84
CA PRO A 250 -29.53 1.32 23.75
C PRO A 250 -30.51 1.42 24.93
N ASN A 251 -30.04 1.84 26.11
CA ASN A 251 -30.85 1.90 27.34
C ASN A 251 -32.14 2.74 27.23
N HIS A 252 -32.19 3.67 26.29
CA HIS A 252 -33.36 4.52 26.05
C HIS A 252 -34.40 3.90 25.10
N LEU A 253 -34.13 2.71 24.57
CA LEU A 253 -34.97 2.02 23.60
C LEU A 253 -35.42 0.66 24.15
N THR A 254 -36.73 0.45 24.22
CA THR A 254 -37.32 -0.83 24.66
C THR A 254 -38.03 -1.49 23.48
N PHE A 255 -37.76 -2.78 23.26
CA PHE A 255 -38.41 -3.55 22.20
C PHE A 255 -39.91 -3.70 22.46
N GLU A 256 -40.72 -3.42 21.44
CA GLU A 256 -42.17 -3.57 21.46
C GLU A 256 -42.60 -4.49 20.31
N LYS A 257 -43.23 -5.63 20.64
CA LYS A 257 -43.51 -6.71 19.68
C LYS A 257 -44.43 -6.28 18.53
N ASP A 258 -45.42 -5.45 18.82
CA ASP A 258 -46.45 -5.05 17.86
C ASP A 258 -46.17 -3.67 17.24
N ASN A 259 -44.96 -3.13 17.46
CA ASN A 259 -44.54 -1.85 16.92
C ASN A 259 -43.68 -2.06 15.68
N THR A 260 -44.18 -1.57 14.54
CA THR A 260 -43.56 -1.73 13.21
C THR A 260 -42.17 -1.09 13.10
N LYS A 261 -41.78 -0.21 14.03
CA LYS A 261 -40.41 0.33 14.10
C LYS A 261 -39.37 -0.76 14.38
N PHE A 262 -39.75 -1.84 15.05
CA PHE A 262 -38.84 -2.90 15.46
C PHE A 262 -38.87 -4.13 14.56
N SER A 263 -39.55 -4.10 13.42
CA SER A 263 -39.59 -5.22 12.48
C SER A 263 -39.28 -4.79 11.04
N ALA A 264 -38.74 -5.74 10.28
CA ALA A 264 -38.40 -5.57 8.87
C ALA A 264 -38.44 -6.92 8.16
N ILE A 265 -38.57 -6.89 6.84
CA ILE A 265 -38.62 -8.07 5.98
C ILE A 265 -37.32 -8.16 5.17
N ILE A 266 -36.74 -9.37 5.06
CA ILE A 266 -35.60 -9.63 4.19
C ILE A 266 -36.04 -9.54 2.72
N THR A 267 -35.40 -8.69 1.93
CA THR A 267 -35.74 -8.54 0.50
C THR A 267 -35.14 -9.66 -0.35
N GLY A 268 -34.05 -10.28 0.11
CA GLY A 268 -33.24 -11.22 -0.67
C GLY A 268 -32.26 -10.53 -1.64
N LYS A 269 -32.25 -9.20 -1.70
CA LYS A 269 -31.32 -8.43 -2.53
C LYS A 269 -29.96 -8.34 -1.84
N LEU A 270 -28.89 -8.45 -2.64
CA LEU A 270 -27.50 -8.37 -2.17
C LEU A 270 -26.89 -6.96 -2.31
N GLY A 271 -27.69 -5.96 -2.70
CA GLY A 271 -27.24 -4.59 -2.87
C GLY A 271 -26.87 -3.93 -1.54
N GLN A 272 -26.05 -2.88 -1.60
CA GLN A 272 -25.51 -2.23 -0.40
C GLN A 272 -26.52 -1.35 0.35
N SER A 273 -27.70 -1.11 -0.23
CA SER A 273 -28.72 -0.18 0.30
C SER A 273 -30.11 -0.77 0.44
N ASN A 274 -30.32 -2.05 0.15
CA ASN A 274 -31.67 -2.62 -0.01
C ASN A 274 -31.83 -4.04 0.52
N SER A 275 -31.03 -4.43 1.52
CA SER A 275 -31.03 -5.77 2.10
C SER A 275 -32.32 -6.10 2.89
N ILE A 276 -32.99 -5.08 3.41
CA ILE A 276 -34.20 -5.21 4.24
C ILE A 276 -35.23 -4.17 3.82
N LYS A 277 -36.51 -4.50 3.97
CA LYS A 277 -37.64 -3.58 3.81
C LYS A 277 -38.21 -3.29 5.18
N TRP A 278 -38.27 -2.02 5.58
CA TRP A 278 -38.72 -1.64 6.92
C TRP A 278 -40.24 -1.60 7.02
N ASP A 279 -40.81 -2.19 8.07
CA ASP A 279 -42.27 -2.31 8.20
C ASP A 279 -42.96 -0.98 8.56
N ASN A 280 -42.20 0.04 8.96
CA ASN A 280 -42.76 1.33 9.36
C ASN A 280 -43.08 2.26 8.16
N ASP A 281 -42.30 2.18 7.08
CA ASP A 281 -42.47 3.06 5.90
C ASP A 281 -42.42 2.35 4.55
N ASP A 282 -42.34 1.02 4.56
CA ASP A 282 -42.27 0.17 3.37
C ASP A 282 -41.07 0.43 2.45
N GLN A 283 -40.05 1.18 2.89
CA GLN A 283 -38.84 1.46 2.09
C GLN A 283 -37.74 0.42 2.33
N GLU A 284 -36.83 0.30 1.36
CA GLU A 284 -35.68 -0.61 1.43
C GLU A 284 -34.43 0.10 1.97
N TYR A 285 -33.69 -0.60 2.84
CA TYR A 285 -32.52 -0.07 3.52
C TYR A 285 -31.35 -1.06 3.57
N ALA A 286 -30.15 -0.49 3.72
CA ALA A 286 -29.03 -1.22 4.32
C ALA A 286 -29.35 -1.44 5.80
N ILE A 287 -29.16 -2.66 6.31
CA ILE A 287 -29.49 -3.00 7.70
C ILE A 287 -28.79 -2.08 8.72
N SER A 288 -27.50 -1.81 8.54
CA SER A 288 -26.75 -0.93 9.44
C SER A 288 -27.16 0.54 9.32
N ALA A 289 -27.53 1.01 8.12
CA ALA A 289 -27.98 2.39 7.93
C ALA A 289 -29.32 2.63 8.64
N LEU A 290 -30.27 1.71 8.51
CA LEU A 290 -31.54 1.78 9.23
C LEU A 290 -31.32 1.74 10.75
N THR A 291 -30.48 0.82 11.26
CA THR A 291 -30.21 0.76 12.70
C THR A 291 -29.56 2.04 13.21
N TRP A 292 -28.59 2.59 12.49
CA TRP A 292 -27.94 3.85 12.87
C TRP A 292 -28.95 5.00 12.90
N GLN A 293 -29.80 5.10 11.87
CA GLN A 293 -30.85 6.12 11.81
C GLN A 293 -31.81 6.00 13.00
N LEU A 294 -32.29 4.79 13.29
CA LEU A 294 -33.16 4.54 14.44
C LEU A 294 -32.51 4.94 15.75
N PHE A 295 -31.26 4.55 15.99
CA PHE A 295 -30.55 4.89 17.22
C PHE A 295 -30.33 6.40 17.37
N LYS A 296 -29.97 7.09 16.28
CA LYS A 296 -29.87 8.54 16.28
C LYS A 296 -31.21 9.20 16.56
N ASP A 297 -32.27 8.68 15.96
CA ASP A 297 -33.59 9.26 16.06
C ASP A 297 -34.27 9.05 17.41
N THR A 298 -33.98 7.94 18.08
CA THR A 298 -34.50 7.62 19.41
C THR A 298 -33.64 8.19 20.53
N HIS A 299 -32.43 8.66 20.23
CA HIS A 299 -31.56 9.28 21.23
C HIS A 299 -32.17 10.59 21.74
N PRO A 300 -32.29 10.81 23.06
CA PRO A 300 -32.91 12.03 23.62
C PRO A 300 -32.30 13.34 23.08
N ASP A 301 -30.97 13.37 22.97
CA ASP A 301 -30.20 14.51 22.45
C ASP A 301 -29.86 14.44 20.94
N LYS A 302 -30.41 13.47 20.20
CA LYS A 302 -30.06 13.21 18.78
C LYS A 302 -28.55 13.06 18.50
N LYS A 303 -27.79 12.55 19.48
CA LYS A 303 -26.33 12.34 19.35
C LYS A 303 -26.02 11.26 18.31
N ASP A 304 -24.85 11.37 17.71
CA ASP A 304 -24.32 10.35 16.80
C ASP A 304 -24.11 9.03 17.55
N PRO A 305 -24.73 7.91 17.12
CA PRO A 305 -24.53 6.59 17.71
C PRO A 305 -23.12 6.01 17.54
N GLY A 306 -22.27 6.59 16.68
CA GLY A 306 -20.99 6.02 16.30
C GLY A 306 -21.14 4.84 15.32
N GLY A 307 -20.14 3.95 15.28
CA GLY A 307 -20.17 2.77 14.42
C GLY A 307 -21.23 1.75 14.86
N VAL A 308 -22.17 1.44 13.98
CA VAL A 308 -23.28 0.49 14.26
C VAL A 308 -23.21 -0.72 13.34
N ASN A 309 -23.19 -1.92 13.93
CA ASN A 309 -23.33 -3.18 13.21
C ASN A 309 -24.81 -3.64 13.24
N GLY A 310 -25.59 -3.31 12.22
CA GLY A 310 -27.01 -3.67 12.18
C GLY A 310 -27.25 -5.16 12.36
N ASN A 311 -26.43 -6.02 11.76
CA ASN A 311 -26.59 -7.48 11.86
C ASN A 311 -26.45 -8.02 13.29
N TRP A 312 -25.81 -7.27 14.19
CA TRP A 312 -25.72 -7.62 15.60
C TRP A 312 -27.02 -7.32 16.35
N HIS A 313 -27.73 -6.24 15.99
CA HIS A 313 -28.92 -5.79 16.71
C HIS A 313 -30.23 -6.43 16.23
N TRP A 314 -30.27 -6.81 14.96
CA TRP A 314 -31.41 -7.51 14.39
C TRP A 314 -31.33 -9.02 14.63
N VAL A 315 -32.47 -9.64 14.93
CA VAL A 315 -32.61 -11.08 15.20
C VAL A 315 -33.63 -11.72 14.27
N ASN A 316 -33.46 -13.01 13.96
CA ASN A 316 -34.47 -13.77 13.22
C ASN A 316 -35.68 -14.14 14.11
N ALA A 317 -36.68 -14.80 13.53
CA ALA A 317 -37.86 -15.28 14.25
C ALA A 317 -37.56 -16.21 15.45
N LYS A 318 -36.37 -16.84 15.48
CA LYS A 318 -35.90 -17.69 16.59
C LYS A 318 -35.16 -16.90 17.68
N GLY A 319 -35.00 -15.59 17.52
CA GLY A 319 -34.33 -14.70 18.47
C GLY A 319 -32.81 -14.69 18.39
N LYS A 320 -32.20 -15.34 17.38
CA LYS A 320 -30.74 -15.33 17.20
C LYS A 320 -30.32 -14.15 16.33
N ASN A 321 -29.25 -13.44 16.72
CA ASN A 321 -28.77 -12.30 15.94
C ASN A 321 -28.13 -12.73 14.62
N LEU A 322 -28.26 -11.88 13.60
CA LEU A 322 -27.90 -12.22 12.24
C LEU A 322 -26.38 -12.38 12.07
N TRP A 323 -25.59 -11.64 12.84
CA TRP A 323 -24.13 -11.76 12.83
C TRP A 323 -23.67 -13.15 13.32
N GLU A 324 -24.18 -13.63 14.44
CA GLU A 324 -23.86 -14.96 15.00
C GLU A 324 -24.30 -16.10 14.07
N ILE A 325 -25.45 -15.97 13.39
CA ILE A 325 -25.90 -16.98 12.42
C ILE A 325 -24.87 -17.12 11.29
N ALA A 326 -24.38 -16.00 10.76
CA ALA A 326 -23.36 -16.01 9.72
C ALA A 326 -22.01 -16.52 10.25
N GLU A 327 -21.64 -16.16 11.48
CA GLU A 327 -20.36 -16.57 12.07
C GLU A 327 -20.28 -18.06 12.34
N ASP A 328 -21.34 -18.64 12.90
CA ASP A 328 -21.45 -20.09 13.13
C ASP A 328 -21.38 -20.89 11.82
N PHE A 329 -21.97 -20.35 10.75
CA PHE A 329 -21.92 -20.99 9.43
C PHE A 329 -20.53 -20.88 8.81
N TRP A 330 -19.91 -19.69 8.91
CA TRP A 330 -18.60 -19.42 8.34
C TRP A 330 -17.50 -20.26 8.99
N THR A 331 -17.45 -20.25 10.33
CA THR A 331 -16.44 -21.01 11.11
C THR A 331 -16.56 -22.52 10.93
N LYS A 332 -17.77 -23.08 10.83
CA LYS A 332 -17.97 -24.53 10.56
C LYS A 332 -17.52 -24.97 9.17
N ASN A 333 -17.59 -24.08 8.18
CA ASN A 333 -17.16 -24.35 6.80
C ASN A 333 -15.70 -23.94 6.52
N GLU A 334 -14.97 -23.46 7.52
CA GLU A 334 -13.50 -23.31 7.48
C GLU A 334 -12.76 -24.52 8.07
N GLN A 335 -13.45 -25.37 8.84
CA GLN A 335 -12.87 -26.57 9.46
C GLN A 335 -13.01 -27.85 8.62
N ASN A 336 -13.77 -27.79 7.52
CA ASN A 336 -13.90 -28.84 6.49
C ASN A 336 -13.33 -28.32 5.18
#